data_AF-A0A7X8F064-F1
#
_entry.id   AF-A0A7X8F064-F1
#
_cell.length_a   1.000
_cell.length_b   1.000
_cell.length_c   1.000
_cell.angle_alpha   90.00
_cell.angle_beta   90.00
_cell.angle_gamma   90.00
#
_symmetry.space_group_name_H-M   'P 1'
#
loop_
_entity.id
_entity.type
_entity.pdbx_description
1 polymer ?
#
loop_
_entity_poly.entity_id
_entity_poly.type
_entity_poly.pdbx_seq_one_letter_code
_entity_poly.pdbx_strand_id
1 'polypeptide(L)'
;MQNKKQLTQLKQLTAKRQKIMEKIQALDTQINALVQSIQTKKQGVKEDHPKVGSGPYKLCKVMSSRPKSKKEIAEKTGLSEGTVSLYLHQFNCFKSAGRGKGYVYIRPRAEKK
;
A
#
# COMPACT_ATOMS: atom_id res chain seq x y z
N MET A 1 9.76 -14.20 -60.49
CA MET A 1 10.09 -14.90 -59.22
C MET A 1 10.45 -13.96 -58.03
N GLN A 2 10.81 -12.69 -58.24
CA GLN A 2 11.20 -11.76 -57.16
C GLN A 2 10.08 -11.45 -56.14
N ASN A 3 8.83 -11.28 -56.59
CA ASN A 3 7.69 -10.98 -55.68
C ASN A 3 7.45 -12.07 -54.63
N LYS A 4 7.70 -13.35 -54.94
CA LYS A 4 7.59 -14.45 -53.96
C LYS A 4 8.66 -14.37 -52.87
N LYS A 5 9.90 -13.98 -53.21
CA LYS A 5 10.99 -13.83 -52.22
C LYS A 5 10.73 -12.65 -51.27
N GLN A 6 10.29 -11.52 -51.82
CA GLN A 6 9.93 -10.33 -51.03
C GLN A 6 8.75 -10.60 -50.09
N LEU A 7 7.72 -11.32 -50.56
CA LEU A 7 6.57 -11.70 -49.72
C LEU A 7 6.97 -12.62 -48.56
N THR A 8 7.88 -13.58 -48.81
CA THR A 8 8.40 -14.47 -47.76
C THR A 8 9.24 -13.71 -46.74
N GLN A 9 10.08 -12.78 -47.18
CA GLN A 9 10.84 -11.90 -46.29
C GLN A 9 9.93 -11.01 -45.44
N LEU A 10 8.88 -10.44 -46.04
CA LEU A 10 7.90 -9.64 -45.32
C LEU A 10 7.24 -10.46 -44.20
N LYS A 11 6.76 -11.68 -44.51
CA LYS A 11 6.17 -12.58 -43.51
C LYS A 11 7.13 -12.89 -42.35
N GLN A 12 8.39 -13.14 -42.64
CA GLN A 12 9.40 -13.39 -41.62
C GLN A 12 9.66 -12.17 -40.73
N LEU A 13 9.73 -10.96 -41.33
CA LEU A 13 9.91 -9.72 -40.60
C LEU A 13 8.69 -9.40 -39.73
N THR A 14 7.47 -9.61 -40.22
CA THR A 14 6.25 -9.43 -39.44
C THR A 14 6.20 -10.39 -38.25
N ALA A 15 6.59 -11.65 -38.43
CA ALA A 15 6.66 -12.62 -37.34
C ALA A 15 7.73 -12.25 -36.30
N LYS A 16 8.88 -11.74 -36.73
CA LYS A 16 9.91 -11.21 -35.82
C LYS A 16 9.41 -10.00 -35.04
N ARG A 17 8.71 -9.07 -35.70
CA ARG A 17 8.09 -7.90 -35.05
C ARG A 17 7.09 -8.34 -33.98
N GLN A 18 6.24 -9.32 -34.27
CA GLN A 18 5.24 -9.81 -33.32
C GLN A 18 5.90 -10.37 -32.04
N LYS A 19 6.95 -11.20 -32.20
CA LYS A 19 7.71 -11.75 -31.06
C LYS A 19 8.39 -10.67 -30.21
N ILE A 20 8.85 -9.59 -30.83
CA ILE A 20 9.45 -8.46 -30.10
C ILE A 20 8.36 -7.71 -29.32
N MET A 21 7.19 -7.48 -29.91
CA MET A 21 6.07 -6.82 -29.24
C MET A 21 5.58 -7.60 -28.00
N GLU A 22 5.51 -8.92 -28.09
CA GLU A 22 5.15 -9.78 -26.95
C GLU A 22 6.16 -9.64 -25.79
N LYS A 23 7.47 -9.57 -26.12
CA LYS A 23 8.52 -9.34 -25.11
C LYS A 23 8.42 -7.97 -24.46
N ILE A 24 8.10 -6.93 -25.24
CA ILE A 24 7.89 -5.57 -24.74
C ILE A 24 6.71 -5.56 -23.76
N GLN A 25 5.57 -6.16 -24.13
CA GLN A 25 4.39 -6.23 -23.25
C GLN A 25 4.68 -6.99 -21.95
N ALA A 26 5.47 -8.06 -22.00
CA ALA A 26 5.89 -8.79 -20.80
C ALA A 26 6.76 -7.91 -19.88
N LEU A 27 7.70 -7.14 -20.44
CA LEU A 27 8.53 -6.21 -19.69
C LEU A 27 7.69 -5.08 -19.06
N ASP A 28 6.76 -4.49 -19.81
CA ASP A 28 5.86 -3.45 -19.29
C ASP A 28 5.03 -3.97 -18.11
N THR A 29 4.57 -5.22 -18.19
CA THR A 29 3.84 -5.87 -17.09
C THR A 29 4.71 -6.02 -15.84
N GLN A 30 5.97 -6.44 -16.00
CA GLN A 30 6.93 -6.55 -14.90
C GLN A 30 7.28 -5.19 -14.28
N ILE A 31 7.50 -4.17 -15.11
CA ILE A 31 7.74 -2.79 -14.67
C ILE A 31 6.54 -2.30 -13.85
N ASN A 32 5.33 -2.48 -14.35
CA ASN A 32 4.12 -2.04 -13.65
C ASN A 32 3.94 -2.76 -12.31
N ALA A 33 4.19 -4.07 -12.26
CA ALA A 33 4.15 -4.84 -11.01
C ALA A 33 5.20 -4.32 -10.00
N LEU A 34 6.41 -4.03 -10.45
CA LEU A 34 7.46 -3.45 -9.61
C LEU A 34 7.09 -2.05 -9.12
N VAL A 35 6.59 -1.18 -9.98
CA VAL A 35 6.15 0.18 -9.63
C VAL A 35 5.04 0.13 -8.58
N GLN A 36 4.03 -0.72 -8.77
CA GLN A 36 2.97 -0.91 -7.77
C GLN A 36 3.54 -1.43 -6.43
N SER A 37 4.49 -2.38 -6.48
CA SER A 37 5.14 -2.89 -5.27
C SER A 37 5.96 -1.81 -4.56
N ILE A 38 6.61 -0.90 -5.28
CA ILE A 38 7.38 0.21 -4.72
C ILE A 38 6.44 1.28 -4.16
N GLN A 39 5.35 1.60 -4.85
CA GLN A 39 4.34 2.54 -4.37
C GLN A 39 3.69 2.04 -3.07
N THR A 40 3.41 0.74 -2.95
CA THR A 40 2.92 0.16 -1.69
C THR A 40 4.00 0.13 -0.59
N LYS A 41 5.29 0.13 -0.96
CA LYS A 41 6.44 0.19 -0.03
C LYS A 41 6.92 1.59 0.31
N LYS A 42 6.38 2.66 -0.28
CA LYS A 42 6.44 4.00 0.32
C LYS A 42 5.54 4.03 1.56
N GLN A 43 5.92 3.24 2.56
CA GLN A 43 5.62 3.55 3.95
C GLN A 43 6.23 4.93 4.18
N GLY A 44 5.40 5.97 4.06
CA GLY A 44 5.78 7.29 4.54
C GLY A 44 6.33 7.13 5.95
N VAL A 45 7.38 7.90 6.26
CA VAL A 45 7.91 7.96 7.63
C VAL A 45 6.71 8.16 8.55
N LYS A 46 6.44 7.16 9.39
CA LYS A 46 5.31 7.23 10.29
C LYS A 46 5.56 8.37 11.26
N GLU A 47 4.59 9.25 11.38
CA GLU A 47 4.64 10.29 12.40
C GLU A 47 4.52 9.66 13.79
N ASP A 48 5.07 10.27 14.82
CA ASP A 48 5.03 9.66 16.15
C ASP A 48 3.63 9.68 16.76
N HIS A 49 2.87 10.75 16.52
CA HIS A 49 1.57 10.94 17.12
C HIS A 49 0.68 11.88 16.28
N PRO A 50 -0.63 11.62 16.17
CA PRO A 50 -1.52 12.50 15.44
C PRO A 50 -1.73 13.85 16.13
N LYS A 51 -1.87 14.91 15.34
CA LYS A 51 -2.20 16.26 15.82
C LYS A 51 -3.55 16.28 16.52
N VAL A 52 -3.65 17.01 17.65
CA VAL A 52 -4.92 17.21 18.37
C VAL A 52 -5.97 17.80 17.44
N GLY A 53 -7.19 17.25 17.47
CA GLY A 53 -8.30 17.68 16.62
C GLY A 53 -8.33 17.07 15.21
N SER A 54 -7.30 16.34 14.80
CA SER A 54 -7.31 15.61 13.52
C SER A 54 -8.22 14.38 13.53
N GLY A 55 -8.60 13.88 12.36
CA GLY A 55 -9.34 12.62 12.21
C GLY A 55 -8.68 11.44 12.94
N PRO A 56 -7.37 11.17 12.72
CA PRO A 56 -6.63 10.12 13.43
C PRO A 56 -6.58 10.29 14.96
N TYR A 57 -6.66 11.51 15.47
CA TYR A 57 -6.68 11.76 16.92
C TYR A 57 -7.91 11.16 17.62
N LYS A 58 -8.99 10.87 16.87
CA LYS A 58 -10.14 10.12 17.39
C LYS A 58 -9.73 8.73 17.91
N LEU A 59 -8.74 8.08 17.28
CA LEU A 59 -8.23 6.77 17.72
C LEU A 59 -7.54 6.88 19.08
N CYS A 60 -6.78 7.95 19.34
CA CYS A 60 -6.13 8.20 20.63
C CYS A 60 -7.10 8.32 21.80
N LYS A 61 -8.36 8.73 21.54
CA LYS A 61 -9.39 8.85 22.58
C LYS A 61 -10.04 7.51 22.94
N VAL A 62 -10.11 6.56 22.01
CA VAL A 62 -10.82 5.28 22.20
C VAL A 62 -9.88 4.11 22.47
N MET A 63 -8.63 4.20 22.00
CA MET A 63 -7.60 3.18 22.17
C MET A 63 -6.86 3.38 23.48
N SER A 64 -6.28 2.30 24.00
CA SER A 64 -5.56 2.29 25.27
C SER A 64 -4.41 1.28 25.22
N SER A 65 -3.75 1.04 26.36
CA SER A 65 -2.81 -0.07 26.51
C SER A 65 -3.46 -1.45 26.38
N ARG A 66 -4.78 -1.56 26.55
CA ARG A 66 -5.53 -2.79 26.26
C ARG A 66 -5.78 -2.92 24.76
N PRO A 67 -5.44 -4.07 24.15
CA PRO A 67 -5.65 -4.28 22.72
C PRO A 67 -7.12 -4.18 22.32
N LYS A 68 -7.38 -3.58 21.15
CA LYS A 68 -8.70 -3.47 20.53
C LYS A 68 -8.66 -3.89 19.07
N SER A 69 -9.69 -4.58 18.61
CA SER A 69 -9.87 -4.92 17.20
C SER A 69 -10.20 -3.68 16.36
N LYS A 70 -9.98 -3.75 15.04
CA LYS A 70 -10.34 -2.66 14.13
C LYS A 70 -11.84 -2.36 14.14
N LYS A 71 -12.67 -3.41 14.26
CA LYS A 71 -14.12 -3.31 14.38
C LYS A 71 -14.55 -2.53 15.62
N GLU A 72 -14.02 -2.86 16.79
CA GLU A 72 -14.32 -2.12 18.03
C GLU A 72 -13.87 -0.65 17.96
N ILE A 73 -12.74 -0.39 17.32
CA ILE A 73 -12.25 0.98 17.13
C ILE A 73 -13.18 1.74 16.19
N ALA A 74 -13.60 1.12 15.09
CA ALA A 74 -14.54 1.69 14.11
C ALA A 74 -15.89 2.04 14.77
N GLU A 75 -16.48 1.11 15.50
CA GLU A 75 -17.74 1.31 16.25
C GLU A 75 -17.66 2.49 17.22
N LYS A 76 -16.56 2.59 17.99
CA LYS A 76 -16.39 3.67 18.99
C LYS A 76 -16.05 5.03 18.39
N THR A 77 -15.45 5.07 17.21
CA THR A 77 -15.04 6.31 16.55
C THR A 77 -16.05 6.82 15.53
N GLY A 78 -16.99 5.96 15.11
CA GLY A 78 -17.90 6.21 13.98
C GLY A 78 -17.17 6.24 12.63
N LEU A 79 -15.98 5.64 12.53
CA LEU A 79 -15.18 5.59 11.31
C LEU A 79 -15.35 4.22 10.62
N SER A 80 -15.09 4.15 9.32
CA SER A 80 -15.03 2.87 8.61
C SER A 80 -13.79 2.07 9.02
N GLU A 81 -13.85 0.73 8.96
CA GLU A 81 -12.68 -0.12 9.24
C GLU A 81 -11.49 0.17 8.31
N GLY A 82 -11.74 0.57 7.06
CA GLY A 82 -10.70 0.99 6.12
C GLY A 82 -9.99 2.27 6.57
N THR A 83 -10.74 3.27 7.03
CA THR A 83 -10.20 4.50 7.60
C THR A 83 -9.39 4.23 8.86
N VAL A 84 -9.90 3.37 9.75
CA VAL A 84 -9.18 2.93 10.95
C VAL A 84 -7.87 2.26 10.56
N SER A 85 -7.88 1.35 9.58
CA SER A 85 -6.67 0.68 9.11
C SER A 85 -5.64 1.68 8.59
N LEU A 86 -6.07 2.66 7.78
CA LEU A 86 -5.18 3.71 7.27
C LEU A 86 -4.52 4.48 8.42
N TYR A 87 -5.31 4.96 9.38
CA TYR A 87 -4.81 5.75 10.50
C TYR A 87 -3.86 4.95 11.41
N LEU A 88 -4.14 3.66 11.66
CA LEU A 88 -3.26 2.77 12.41
C LEU A 88 -1.89 2.58 11.74
N HIS A 89 -1.82 2.65 10.42
CA HIS A 89 -0.56 2.51 9.69
C HIS A 89 0.22 3.82 9.54
N GLN A 90 -0.40 4.98 9.80
CA GLN A 90 0.24 6.29 9.66
C GLN A 90 1.09 6.73 10.85
N PHE A 91 0.81 6.23 12.07
CA PHE A 91 1.45 6.73 13.30
C PHE A 91 2.14 5.64 14.13
N ASN A 92 3.28 5.95 14.75
CA ASN A 92 4.04 5.02 15.59
C ASN A 92 3.38 4.74 16.96
N CYS A 93 2.55 5.66 17.46
CA CYS A 93 1.83 5.47 18.71
C CYS A 93 0.78 4.35 18.65
N PHE A 94 0.38 3.89 17.46
CA PHE A 94 -0.52 2.76 17.28
C PHE A 94 0.27 1.50 16.95
N LYS A 95 0.31 0.53 17.87
CA LYS A 95 1.06 -0.72 17.69
C LYS A 95 0.15 -1.93 17.61
N SER A 96 0.50 -2.88 16.76
CA SER A 96 -0.14 -4.20 16.78
C SER A 96 0.27 -4.94 18.05
N ALA A 97 -0.70 -5.53 18.75
CA ALA A 97 -0.46 -6.37 19.93
C ALA A 97 -0.05 -7.81 19.58
N GLY A 98 0.08 -8.13 18.28
CA GLY A 98 0.37 -9.46 17.77
C GLY A 98 -0.70 -9.97 16.80
N ARG A 99 -0.43 -11.08 16.12
CA ARG A 99 -1.33 -11.67 15.13
C ARG A 99 -2.69 -11.97 15.76
N GLY A 100 -3.76 -11.34 15.25
CA GLY A 100 -5.13 -11.50 15.74
C GLY A 100 -5.45 -10.82 17.09
N LYS A 101 -4.50 -10.16 17.74
CA LYS A 101 -4.68 -9.58 19.09
C LYS A 101 -5.16 -8.12 19.07
N GLY A 102 -5.30 -7.50 17.90
CA GLY A 102 -5.72 -6.11 17.75
C GLY A 102 -4.58 -5.10 17.94
N TYR A 103 -4.93 -3.86 18.28
CA TYR A 103 -4.03 -2.72 18.33
C TYR A 103 -4.08 -2.02 19.70
N VAL A 104 -2.94 -1.51 20.13
CA VAL A 104 -2.77 -0.72 21.35
C VAL A 104 -2.32 0.70 20.99
N TYR A 105 -2.67 1.63 21.86
CA TYR A 105 -2.19 3.00 21.81
C TYR A 105 -1.15 3.21 22.92
N ILE A 106 0.06 3.62 22.52
CA ILE A 106 1.14 4.01 23.40
C ILE A 106 1.25 5.52 23.32
N ARG A 107 0.82 6.19 24.38
CA ARG A 107 0.97 7.65 24.49
C ARG A 107 2.47 7.98 24.48
N PRO A 108 2.94 8.87 23.59
CA PRO A 108 4.31 9.35 23.61
C PRO A 108 4.61 9.93 24.99
N ARG A 109 5.78 9.65 25.55
CA ARG A 109 6.21 10.34 26.77
C ARG A 109 6.26 11.82 26.42
N ALA A 110 5.51 12.65 27.14
CA ALA A 110 5.67 14.09 27.04
C ALA A 110 7.14 14.38 27.28
N GLU A 111 7.81 15.06 26.35
CA GLU A 111 9.11 15.66 26.61
C GLU A 111 8.91 16.51 27.87
N LYS A 112 9.61 16.14 28.93
CA LYS A 112 9.72 16.99 30.12
C LYS A 112 10.35 18.28 29.61
N LYS A 113 9.54 19.33 29.48
CA LYS A 113 10.05 20.69 29.40
C LYS A 113 10.74 21.05 30.71
#